data_AF-A0AAX6G4A9-F1
#
_entry.id   AF-A0AAX6G4A9-F1
#
_cell.length_a   1.000
_cell.length_b   1.000
_cell.length_c   1.000
_cell.angle_alpha   90.00
_cell.angle_beta   90.00
_cell.angle_gamma   90.00
#
_symmetry.space_group_name_H-M   'P 1'
#
loop_
_entity.id
_entity.type
_entity.pdbx_description
1 polymer ?
#
loop_
_entity_poly.entity_id
_entity_poly.type
_entity_poly.pdbx_seq_one_letter_code
_entity_poly.pdbx_strand_id
1 'polypeptide(L)'
;MVFLPLPSLSSSPPPLNGRVAIVTGASGGIGLDIAFHFSFIGFRIFFEYSTNSTQADLLTAEINSSIPNFTLPVQADVSTSIVDSLRQRYRAYTTSMKSVVEAMIKIMSKQLRGTGITVNCIVPEAIAMDIFFTGKSGEAVRIATVESPF
;
A
#
# COMPACT_ATOMS: atom_id res chain seq x y z
N MET A 1 6.30 17.22 -7.16
CA MET A 1 6.89 15.87 -7.06
C MET A 1 7.61 15.61 -8.38
N VAL A 2 8.95 15.67 -8.39
CA VAL A 2 9.76 15.47 -9.59
C VAL A 2 9.95 13.96 -9.73
N PHE A 3 9.38 13.34 -10.78
CA PHE A 3 9.70 11.97 -11.14
C PHE A 3 11.15 11.95 -11.63
N LEU A 4 12.05 11.31 -10.86
CA LEU A 4 13.38 11.01 -11.34
C LEU A 4 13.29 9.94 -12.43
N PRO A 5 14.06 10.06 -13.52
CA PRO A 5 14.08 9.04 -14.56
C PRO A 5 14.55 7.71 -13.96
N LEU A 6 13.98 6.60 -14.44
CA LEU A 6 14.40 5.26 -14.09
C LEU A 6 15.93 5.13 -14.28
N PRO A 7 16.68 4.64 -13.28
CA PRO A 7 18.12 4.53 -13.39
C PRO A 7 18.49 3.55 -14.51
N SER A 8 19.50 3.95 -15.27
CA SER A 8 20.17 3.15 -16.28
C SER A 8 20.61 1.81 -15.68
N LEU A 9 20.39 0.71 -16.44
CA LEU A 9 20.71 -0.66 -16.05
C LEU A 9 22.10 -0.75 -15.39
N SER A 10 22.14 -0.95 -14.07
CA SER A 10 23.33 -1.43 -13.38
C SER A 10 23.63 -2.87 -13.80
N SER A 11 24.90 -3.26 -13.86
CA SER A 11 25.35 -4.59 -14.31
C SER A 11 24.93 -5.76 -13.39
N SER A 12 24.38 -5.49 -12.20
CA SER A 12 23.80 -6.52 -11.33
C SER A 12 22.28 -6.58 -11.49
N PRO A 13 21.66 -7.78 -11.57
CA PRO A 13 20.22 -7.89 -11.61
C PRO A 13 19.59 -7.26 -10.36
N PRO A 14 18.39 -6.68 -10.46
CA PRO A 14 17.68 -6.13 -9.31
C PRO A 14 17.55 -7.17 -8.19
N PRO A 15 17.59 -6.75 -6.92
CA PRO A 15 17.69 -7.65 -5.78
C PRO A 15 16.54 -8.66 -5.68
N LEU A 16 15.39 -8.36 -6.28
CA LEU A 16 14.17 -9.17 -6.21
C LEU A 16 13.67 -9.62 -7.59
N ASN A 17 14.56 -9.60 -8.59
CA ASN A 17 14.25 -10.07 -9.94
C ASN A 17 13.69 -11.50 -9.95
N GLY A 18 12.64 -11.72 -10.75
CA GLY A 18 11.96 -13.02 -10.87
C GLY A 18 10.99 -13.35 -9.73
N ARG A 19 10.88 -12.49 -8.71
CA ARG A 19 9.85 -12.63 -7.67
C ARG A 19 8.54 -11.96 -8.09
N VAL A 20 7.46 -12.43 -7.49
CA VAL A 20 6.12 -11.87 -7.66
C VAL A 20 5.70 -11.20 -6.37
N ALA A 21 5.12 -10.01 -6.47
CA ALA A 21 4.49 -9.29 -5.36
C ALA A 21 2.98 -9.13 -5.63
N ILE A 22 2.19 -9.25 -4.56
CA ILE A 22 0.77 -8.89 -4.57
C ILE A 22 0.60 -7.63 -3.72
N VAL A 23 -0.01 -6.58 -4.28
CA VAL A 23 -0.26 -5.32 -3.56
C VAL A 23 -1.75 -5.00 -3.59
N THR A 24 -2.39 -4.91 -2.43
CA THR A 24 -3.80 -4.49 -2.33
C THR A 24 -3.90 -2.98 -2.15
N GLY A 25 -5.00 -2.38 -2.64
CA GLY A 25 -5.21 -0.93 -2.60
C GLY A 25 -4.15 -0.13 -3.36
N ALA A 26 -3.57 -0.68 -4.43
CA ALA A 26 -2.46 -0.04 -5.14
C ALA A 26 -2.88 1.10 -6.07
N SER A 27 -4.17 1.40 -6.18
CA SER A 27 -4.70 2.53 -6.97
C SER A 27 -4.67 3.86 -6.22
N GLY A 28 -4.01 3.94 -5.05
CA GLY A 28 -3.82 5.19 -4.34
C GLY A 28 -2.99 5.05 -3.07
N GLY A 29 -2.67 6.19 -2.47
CA GLY A 29 -1.97 6.22 -1.20
C GLY A 29 -0.63 5.46 -1.22
N ILE A 30 -0.30 4.85 -0.09
CA ILE A 30 0.96 4.12 0.10
C ILE A 30 1.04 2.90 -0.82
N GLY A 31 -0.08 2.26 -1.15
CA GLY A 31 -0.10 1.08 -2.03
C GLY A 31 0.39 1.38 -3.43
N LEU A 32 0.05 2.56 -3.98
CA LEU A 32 0.54 3.05 -5.27
C LEU A 32 2.06 3.19 -5.27
N ASP A 33 2.61 3.87 -4.26
CA ASP A 33 4.05 4.09 -4.14
C ASP A 33 4.82 2.79 -3.91
N ILE A 34 4.26 1.86 -3.13
CA ILE A 34 4.82 0.52 -2.95
C ILE A 34 4.86 -0.23 -4.27
N ALA A 35 3.76 -0.26 -5.03
CA ALA A 35 3.73 -0.95 -6.31
C ALA A 35 4.73 -0.34 -7.30
N PHE A 36 4.83 0.99 -7.35
CA PHE A 36 5.82 1.67 -8.19
C PHE A 36 7.26 1.36 -7.76
N HIS A 37 7.54 1.37 -6.45
CA HIS A 37 8.88 1.03 -5.95
C HIS A 37 9.24 -0.45 -6.16
N PHE A 38 8.27 -1.35 -6.01
CA PHE A 38 8.46 -2.79 -6.21
C PHE A 38 8.80 -3.13 -7.66
N SER A 39 8.23 -2.40 -8.62
CA SER A 39 8.56 -2.62 -10.03
C SER A 39 10.01 -2.22 -10.30
N PHE A 40 10.46 -1.14 -9.66
CA PHE A 40 11.83 -0.65 -9.77
C PHE A 40 12.88 -1.64 -9.25
N ILE A 41 12.59 -2.35 -8.15
CA ILE A 41 13.50 -3.36 -7.56
C ILE A 41 13.35 -4.77 -8.16
N GLY A 42 12.51 -4.93 -9.20
CA GLY A 42 12.45 -6.12 -10.04
C GLY A 42 11.31 -7.11 -9.77
N PHE A 43 10.29 -6.75 -8.99
CA PHE A 43 9.11 -7.60 -8.82
C PHE A 43 8.19 -7.54 -10.03
N ARG A 44 7.67 -8.70 -10.45
CA ARG A 44 6.40 -8.74 -11.20
C ARG A 44 5.26 -8.47 -10.22
N ILE A 45 4.31 -7.64 -10.62
CA ILE A 45 3.29 -7.15 -9.69
C ILE A 45 1.90 -7.59 -10.16
N PHE A 46 1.18 -8.24 -9.25
CA PHE A 46 -0.27 -8.32 -9.32
C PHE A 46 -0.80 -7.34 -8.29
N PHE A 47 -1.71 -6.46 -8.68
CA PHE A 47 -2.25 -5.53 -7.70
C PHE A 47 -3.75 -5.42 -7.79
N GLU A 48 -4.34 -5.28 -6.61
CA GLU A 48 -5.77 -5.12 -6.46
C GLU A 48 -6.14 -3.64 -6.31
N TYR A 49 -7.30 -3.29 -6.85
CA TYR A 49 -7.97 -2.02 -6.62
C TYR A 49 -9.48 -2.20 -6.56
N SER A 50 -10.17 -1.33 -5.83
CA SER A 50 -11.63 -1.35 -5.72
C SER A 50 -12.30 -0.38 -6.69
N THR A 51 -12.17 0.93 -6.46
CA THR A 51 -12.97 1.95 -7.18
C THR A 51 -12.19 2.83 -8.15
N ASN A 52 -10.89 3.02 -7.95
CA ASN A 52 -10.09 3.95 -8.76
C ASN A 52 -9.40 3.24 -9.94
N SER A 53 -10.18 2.94 -10.99
CA SER A 53 -9.67 2.29 -12.21
C SER A 53 -8.69 3.16 -12.99
N THR A 54 -8.93 4.48 -13.05
CA THR A 54 -8.05 5.41 -13.77
C THR A 54 -6.62 5.36 -13.27
N GLN A 55 -6.41 5.37 -11.95
CA GLN A 55 -5.06 5.26 -11.39
C GLN A 55 -4.43 3.88 -11.62
N ALA A 56 -5.24 2.81 -11.58
CA ALA A 56 -4.78 1.46 -11.88
C ALA A 56 -4.30 1.33 -13.33
N ASP A 57 -5.03 1.92 -14.29
CA ASP A 57 -4.67 1.94 -15.70
C ASP A 57 -3.40 2.76 -15.94
N LEU A 58 -3.26 3.92 -15.29
CA LEU A 58 -2.06 4.76 -15.38
C LEU A 58 -0.82 4.03 -14.84
N LEU A 59 -0.93 3.39 -13.67
CA LEU A 59 0.18 2.61 -13.09
C LEU A 59 0.58 1.46 -14.01
N THR A 60 -0.40 0.75 -14.57
CA THR A 60 -0.19 -0.36 -15.49
C THR A 60 0.50 0.10 -16.76
N ALA A 61 0.01 1.19 -17.37
CA ALA A 61 0.60 1.76 -18.57
C ALA A 61 2.03 2.23 -18.35
N GLU A 62 2.29 2.92 -17.23
CA GLU A 62 3.62 3.42 -16.88
C GLU A 62 4.63 2.28 -16.74
N ILE A 63 4.32 1.26 -15.93
CA ILE A 63 5.28 0.18 -15.68
C ILE A 63 5.41 -0.73 -16.91
N ASN A 64 4.30 -1.05 -17.58
CA ASN A 64 4.35 -1.92 -18.75
C ASN A 64 4.95 -1.24 -19.99
N SER A 65 5.07 0.08 -20.01
CA SER A 65 5.83 0.81 -21.06
C SER A 65 7.32 0.43 -21.05
N SER A 66 7.87 0.16 -19.86
CA SER A 66 9.28 -0.21 -19.69
C SER A 66 9.49 -1.71 -19.86
N ILE A 67 8.60 -2.52 -19.27
CA ILE A 67 8.69 -3.99 -19.32
C ILE A 67 7.29 -4.56 -19.61
N PRO A 68 7.05 -5.16 -20.79
CA PRO A 68 5.74 -5.72 -21.11
C PRO A 68 5.28 -6.78 -20.10
N ASN A 69 4.01 -6.75 -19.72
CA ASN A 69 3.37 -7.71 -18.80
C ASN A 69 4.08 -7.83 -17.45
N PHE A 70 4.65 -6.74 -16.95
CA PHE A 70 5.31 -6.71 -15.65
C PHE A 70 4.33 -6.42 -14.51
N THR A 71 3.19 -5.79 -14.84
CA THR A 71 2.10 -5.50 -13.92
C THR A 71 0.75 -5.96 -14.46
N LEU A 72 -0.09 -6.47 -13.55
CA LEU A 72 -1.44 -6.94 -13.85
C LEU A 72 -2.42 -6.40 -12.80
N PRO A 73 -3.33 -5.49 -13.19
CA PRO A 73 -4.37 -4.96 -12.30
C PRO A 73 -5.52 -5.96 -12.15
N VAL A 74 -6.08 -6.04 -10.94
CA VAL A 74 -7.28 -6.84 -10.62
C VAL A 74 -8.28 -5.96 -9.89
N GLN A 75 -9.46 -5.77 -10.47
CA GLN A 75 -10.54 -5.07 -9.77
C GLN A 75 -11.23 -6.03 -8.79
N ALA A 76 -11.18 -5.72 -7.50
CA ALA A 76 -11.88 -6.47 -6.46
C ALA A 76 -12.21 -5.55 -5.29
N ASP A 77 -13.20 -5.92 -4.47
CA ASP A 77 -13.43 -5.26 -3.19
C ASP A 77 -13.06 -6.25 -2.08
N VAL A 78 -11.98 -5.94 -1.37
CA VAL A 78 -11.48 -6.74 -0.23
C VAL A 78 -12.00 -6.22 1.11
N SER A 79 -12.87 -5.21 1.10
CA SER A 79 -13.48 -4.68 2.31
C SER A 79 -14.61 -5.59 2.81
N THR A 80 -14.90 -5.50 4.11
CA THR A 80 -16.12 -6.06 4.70
C THR A 80 -17.08 -4.92 5.00
N SER A 81 -18.38 -5.12 4.76
CA SER A 81 -19.44 -4.10 4.89
C SER A 81 -19.51 -3.41 6.27
N ILE A 82 -18.96 -4.06 7.30
CA ILE A 82 -18.86 -3.56 8.67
C ILE A 82 -17.83 -2.43 8.80
N VAL A 83 -16.72 -2.49 8.04
CA VAL A 83 -15.62 -1.51 8.13
C VAL A 83 -16.03 -0.17 7.51
N ASP A 84 -16.79 -0.19 6.42
CA ASP A 84 -17.29 1.03 5.78
C ASP A 84 -18.36 1.74 6.61
N SER A 85 -19.24 0.98 7.27
CA SER A 85 -20.32 1.53 8.09
C SER A 85 -19.84 2.25 9.35
N LEU A 86 -18.61 1.96 9.83
CA LEU A 86 -18.09 2.46 11.11
C LEU A 86 -17.10 3.64 10.96
N ARG A 87 -16.73 4.03 9.73
CA ARG A 87 -15.70 5.02 9.41
C ARG A 87 -15.92 6.42 10.00
N GLN A 88 -17.17 6.85 10.23
CA GLN A 88 -17.46 8.22 10.69
C GLN A 88 -17.72 8.36 12.20
N ARG A 89 -18.31 7.36 12.87
CA ARG A 89 -18.72 7.48 14.29
C ARG A 89 -17.75 6.88 15.30
N TYR A 90 -16.85 5.98 14.88
CA TYR A 90 -15.98 5.26 15.80
C TYR A 90 -14.51 5.34 15.40
N ARG A 91 -13.89 6.51 15.63
CA ARG A 91 -12.41 6.68 15.54
C ARG A 91 -11.65 5.70 16.44
N ALA A 92 -12.26 5.30 17.56
CA ALA A 92 -11.73 4.24 18.42
C ALA A 92 -11.65 2.88 17.71
N TYR A 93 -12.61 2.55 16.83
CA TYR A 93 -12.68 1.26 16.13
C TYR A 93 -11.60 1.13 15.04
N THR A 94 -11.33 2.20 14.29
CA THR A 94 -10.25 2.20 13.30
C THR A 94 -8.87 2.17 13.95
N THR A 95 -8.70 2.81 15.11
CA THR A 95 -7.48 2.71 15.92
C THR A 95 -7.30 1.30 16.50
N SER A 96 -8.37 0.68 16.99
CA SER A 96 -8.32 -0.70 17.51
C SER A 96 -8.07 -1.74 16.42
N MET A 97 -8.54 -1.53 15.19
CA MET A 97 -8.26 -2.48 14.10
C MET A 97 -6.79 -2.49 13.71
N LYS A 98 -6.10 -1.35 13.75
CA LYS A 98 -4.64 -1.31 13.54
C LYS A 98 -3.89 -2.09 14.63
N SER A 99 -4.29 -1.98 15.89
CA SER A 99 -3.66 -2.74 16.98
C SER A 99 -4.01 -4.24 16.95
N VAL A 100 -5.23 -4.61 16.52
CA VAL A 100 -5.62 -6.01 16.32
C VAL A 100 -4.78 -6.66 15.20
N VAL A 101 -4.53 -5.95 14.11
CA VAL A 101 -3.67 -6.44 13.01
C VAL A 101 -2.23 -6.66 13.50
N GLU A 102 -1.68 -5.77 14.32
CA GLU A 102 -0.35 -5.94 14.89
C GLU A 102 -0.26 -7.20 15.77
N ALA A 103 -1.24 -7.42 16.65
CA ALA A 103 -1.30 -8.61 17.49
C ALA A 103 -1.44 -9.89 16.65
N MET A 104 -2.30 -9.87 15.61
CA MET A 104 -2.48 -10.97 14.68
C MET A 104 -1.18 -11.31 13.94
N ILE A 105 -0.45 -10.31 13.46
CA ILE A 105 0.85 -10.49 12.78
C ILE A 105 1.86 -11.14 13.73
N LYS A 106 1.91 -10.71 14.99
CA LYS A 106 2.79 -11.31 15.99
C LYS A 106 2.47 -12.78 16.26
N ILE A 107 1.19 -13.15 16.30
CA ILE A 107 0.78 -14.56 16.43
C ILE A 107 1.13 -15.35 15.16
N MET A 108 0.79 -14.83 13.99
CA MET A 108 1.03 -15.49 12.71
C MET A 108 2.52 -15.72 12.44
N SER A 109 3.38 -14.76 12.81
CA SER A 109 4.84 -14.92 12.71
C SER A 109 5.37 -16.11 13.54
N LYS A 110 4.71 -16.44 14.66
CA LYS A 110 5.07 -17.60 15.48
C LYS A 110 4.55 -18.90 14.89
N GLN A 111 3.36 -18.88 14.32
CA GLN A 111 2.74 -20.06 13.68
C GLN A 111 3.49 -20.50 12.42
N LEU A 112 4.10 -19.55 11.69
CA LEU A 112 4.86 -19.83 10.47
C LEU A 112 6.35 -20.12 10.71
N ARG A 113 6.78 -20.29 11.97
CA ARG A 113 8.17 -20.61 12.29
C ARG A 113 8.60 -21.91 11.60
N GLY A 114 9.78 -21.88 10.99
CA GLY A 114 10.36 -23.02 10.28
C GLY A 114 9.87 -23.19 8.84
N THR A 115 8.91 -22.37 8.36
CA THR A 115 8.42 -22.43 6.97
C THR A 115 9.23 -21.55 6.01
N GLY A 116 10.11 -20.69 6.52
CA GLY A 116 10.82 -19.68 5.74
C GLY A 116 9.96 -18.46 5.36
N ILE A 117 8.69 -18.41 5.79
CA ILE A 117 7.78 -17.28 5.56
C ILE A 117 7.90 -16.28 6.70
N THR A 118 8.06 -15.00 6.36
CA THR A 118 8.05 -13.89 7.32
C THR A 118 6.75 -13.11 7.23
N VAL A 119 6.32 -12.56 8.36
CA VAL A 119 5.12 -11.72 8.45
C VAL A 119 5.49 -10.49 9.25
N ASN A 120 5.28 -9.32 8.67
CA ASN A 120 5.62 -8.04 9.27
C ASN A 120 4.45 -7.06 9.11
N CYS A 121 4.41 -6.06 9.99
CA CYS A 121 3.48 -4.94 9.91
C CYS A 121 4.29 -3.65 9.80
N ILE A 122 3.83 -2.73 8.95
CA ILE A 122 4.25 -1.34 9.00
C ILE A 122 3.02 -0.55 9.42
N VAL A 123 3.16 0.22 10.50
CA VAL A 123 2.10 1.11 11.00
C VAL A 123 2.51 2.53 10.67
N PRO A 124 2.13 3.05 9.49
CA PRO A 124 2.44 4.42 9.14
C PRO A 124 1.62 5.39 10.01
N GLU A 125 2.23 6.52 10.31
CA GLU A 125 1.56 7.66 10.91
C GLU A 125 0.71 8.42 9.88
N ALA A 126 0.24 9.62 10.25
CA ALA A 126 -0.39 10.54 9.33
C ALA A 126 0.59 10.98 8.23
N ILE A 127 0.51 10.33 7.07
CA ILE A 127 1.23 10.75 5.87
C ILE A 127 0.34 11.69 5.08
N ALA A 128 0.90 12.82 4.64
CA ALA A 128 0.22 13.80 3.80
C ALA A 128 -0.06 13.22 2.39
N MET A 129 -1.17 12.52 2.26
CA MET A 129 -1.69 11.96 1.00
C MET A 129 -3.15 12.37 0.82
N ASP A 130 -3.71 12.24 -0.38
CA ASP A 130 -5.08 12.69 -0.68
C ASP A 130 -6.12 12.12 0.32
N ILE A 131 -5.99 10.85 0.71
CA ILE A 131 -6.88 10.20 1.69
C ILE A 131 -6.79 10.82 3.09
N PHE A 132 -5.66 11.44 3.45
CA PHE A 132 -5.50 12.10 4.74
C PHE A 132 -6.30 13.40 4.81
N PHE A 133 -6.41 14.12 3.69
CA PHE A 133 -7.13 15.40 3.61
C PHE A 133 -8.61 15.24 3.27
N THR A 134 -8.99 14.17 2.58
CA THR A 134 -10.36 13.92 2.13
C THR A 134 -11.36 13.93 3.30
N GLY A 135 -12.32 14.86 3.25
CA GLY A 135 -13.40 14.97 4.24
C GLY A 135 -13.01 15.60 5.58
N LYS A 136 -11.79 16.16 5.74
CA LYS A 136 -11.37 16.85 6.96
C LYS A 136 -11.38 18.38 6.79
N SER A 137 -11.78 19.10 7.85
CA SER A 137 -11.58 20.54 7.93
C SER A 137 -10.09 20.87 8.16
N GLY A 138 -9.66 22.07 7.77
CA GLY A 138 -8.27 22.51 7.98
C GLY A 138 -7.83 22.43 9.44
N GLU A 139 -8.75 22.67 10.39
CA GLU A 139 -8.48 22.54 11.82
C GLU A 139 -8.28 21.07 12.25
N ALA A 140 -9.09 20.16 11.73
CA ALA A 140 -8.94 18.73 12.01
C ALA A 140 -7.62 18.15 11.47
N VAL A 141 -7.10 18.72 10.37
CA VAL A 141 -5.77 18.40 9.84
C VAL A 141 -4.69 18.87 10.81
N ARG A 142 -4.78 20.12 11.30
CA ARG A 142 -3.80 20.68 12.24
C ARG A 142 -3.73 19.91 13.56
N ILE A 143 -4.89 19.58 14.14
CA ILE A 143 -4.96 18.79 15.38
C ILE A 143 -4.27 17.43 15.18
N ALA A 144 -4.56 16.75 14.07
CA ALA A 144 -3.95 15.45 13.77
C ALA A 144 -2.42 15.53 13.57
N THR A 145 -1.89 16.68 13.14
CA THR A 145 -0.44 16.91 13.05
C THR A 145 0.19 17.17 14.42
N VAL A 146 -0.50 17.91 15.31
CA VAL A 146 0.03 18.28 16.63
C VAL A 146 -0.10 17.14 17.66
N GLU A 147 -1.11 16.28 17.54
CA GLU A 147 -1.32 15.12 18.41
C GLU A 147 -0.47 13.90 18.01
N SER A 148 0.34 13.99 16.95
CA SER A 148 1.23 12.89 16.56
C SER A 148 2.28 12.67 17.67
N PRO A 149 2.46 11.44 18.17
CA PRO A 149 3.43 11.13 19.21
C PRO A 149 4.90 11.13 18.73
N PHE A 150 5.17 11.51 17.47
CA PHE A 150 6.51 11.64 16.87
C PHE A 150 6.65 12.94 16.08
#